data_AF-A0A959C5A0-F1
#
_entry.id   AF-A0A959C5A0-F1
#
_cell.length_a   1.000
_cell.length_b   1.000
_cell.length_c   1.000
_cell.angle_alpha   90.00
_cell.angle_beta   90.00
_cell.angle_gamma   90.00
#
_symmetry.space_group_name_H-M   'P 1'
#
loop_
_entity.id
_entity.type
_entity.pdbx_description
1 polymer ?
#
loop_
_entity_poly.entity_id
_entity_poly.type
_entity_poly.pdbx_seq_one_letter_code
_entity_poly.pdbx_strand_id
1 'polypeptide(L)'
;IATNIGVHFFDMLQWVFGPVRENVVHIHAHDRAAGYLELEKARVRWFLSINADTLPPEVKARGQRTYRSLKIGGEAFEFSGGFEDLHTKSYEAILSGQGFPLEEARKAIEIVHDIRHKTPLGLEGPYHPMAVLKPGSHPFGL
;
A
#
# COMPACT_ATOMS: atom_id res chain seq x y z
N ILE A 1 -6.94 3.77 -6.57
CA ILE A 1 -5.54 3.78 -6.09
C ILE A 1 -5.10 2.45 -5.48
N ALA A 2 -5.82 1.93 -4.48
CA ALA A 2 -5.42 0.72 -3.75
C ALA A 2 -5.11 -0.49 -4.64
N THR A 3 -5.91 -0.75 -5.69
CA THR A 3 -5.63 -1.84 -6.64
C THR A 3 -4.41 -1.56 -7.52
N ASN A 4 -4.40 -0.44 -8.23
CA ASN A 4 -3.39 -0.20 -9.28
C ASN A 4 -1.99 0.11 -8.71
N ILE A 5 -1.91 0.59 -7.46
CA ILE A 5 -0.65 1.02 -6.84
C ILE A 5 -0.31 0.16 -5.61
N GLY A 6 -1.33 -0.20 -4.83
CA GLY A 6 -1.15 -0.85 -3.54
C GLY A 6 -1.12 -2.37 -3.56
N VAL A 7 -1.54 -3.05 -4.64
CA VAL A 7 -1.74 -4.51 -4.62
C VAL A 7 -0.48 -5.27 -4.22
N HIS A 8 0.68 -4.92 -4.78
CA HIS A 8 1.96 -5.56 -4.44
C HIS A 8 2.38 -5.32 -2.99
N PHE A 9 2.01 -4.18 -2.41
CA PHE A 9 2.28 -3.88 -1.01
C PHE A 9 1.42 -4.75 -0.09
N PHE A 10 0.13 -4.88 -0.39
CA PHE A 10 -0.78 -5.73 0.39
C PHE A 10 -0.45 -7.22 0.26
N ASP A 11 -0.01 -7.64 -0.92
CA ASP A 11 0.50 -8.99 -1.16
C ASP A 11 1.72 -9.29 -0.29
N MET A 12 2.74 -8.42 -0.34
CA MET A 12 3.94 -8.51 0.50
C MET A 12 3.60 -8.55 2.00
N LEU A 13 2.68 -7.69 2.47
CA LEU A 13 2.28 -7.68 3.88
C LEU A 13 1.67 -9.01 4.33
N GLN A 14 0.81 -9.61 3.50
CA GLN A 14 0.22 -10.91 3.82
C GLN A 14 1.25 -12.03 3.80
N TRP A 15 2.19 -11.99 2.86
CA TRP A 15 3.26 -12.96 2.78
C TRP A 15 4.13 -12.95 4.05
N VAL A 16 4.47 -11.77 4.57
CA VAL A 16 5.30 -11.64 5.79
C VAL A 16 4.49 -11.87 7.07
N PHE A 17 3.31 -11.25 7.19
CA PHE A 17 2.58 -11.13 8.46
C PHE A 17 1.35 -12.03 8.58
N GLY A 18 1.09 -12.86 7.58
CA GLY A 18 -0.03 -13.81 7.57
C GLY A 18 -1.35 -13.18 7.10
N PRO A 19 -2.45 -13.95 7.18
CA PRO A 19 -3.76 -13.55 6.67
C PRO A 19 -4.34 -12.32 7.38
N VAL A 20 -5.19 -11.58 6.67
CA VAL A 20 -5.94 -10.45 7.21
C VAL A 20 -7.06 -10.93 8.13
N ARG A 21 -7.13 -10.33 9.31
CA ARG A 21 -8.20 -10.48 10.32
C ARG A 21 -9.18 -9.32 10.28
N GLU A 22 -8.69 -8.11 10.02
CA GLU A 22 -9.51 -6.90 9.93
C GLU A 22 -9.00 -5.97 8.82
N ASN A 23 -9.92 -5.32 8.11
CA ASN A 23 -9.61 -4.37 7.05
C ASN A 23 -10.51 -3.14 7.17
N VAL A 24 -9.93 -2.01 7.60
CA VAL A 24 -10.63 -0.73 7.78
C VAL A 24 -10.11 0.27 6.75
N VAL A 25 -11.03 0.94 6.06
CA VAL A 25 -10.71 2.04 5.15
C VAL A 25 -11.07 3.35 5.84
N HIS A 26 -10.09 4.23 6.01
CA HIS A 26 -10.30 5.55 6.62
C HIS A 26 -10.53 6.62 5.54
N ILE A 27 -9.79 6.53 4.43
CA ILE A 27 -9.88 7.46 3.31
C ILE A 27 -9.86 6.67 2.01
N HIS A 28 -10.78 7.01 1.11
CA HIS A 28 -10.73 6.58 -0.28
C HIS A 28 -11.12 7.76 -1.17
N ALA A 29 -10.13 8.41 -1.77
CA ALA A 29 -10.28 9.59 -2.63
C ALA A 29 -9.56 9.36 -3.98
N HIS A 30 -9.69 10.32 -4.91
CA HIS A 30 -9.10 10.22 -6.24
C HIS A 30 -7.58 10.21 -6.25
N ASP A 31 -6.94 10.90 -5.29
CA ASP A 31 -5.48 11.07 -5.22
C ASP A 31 -4.79 10.29 -4.09
N ARG A 32 -5.56 9.73 -3.14
CA ARG A 32 -5.04 8.95 -2.01
C ARG A 32 -6.04 7.92 -1.47
N ALA A 33 -5.49 6.95 -0.77
CA ALA A 33 -6.25 6.03 0.08
C ALA A 33 -5.48 5.75 1.37
N ALA A 34 -6.18 5.56 2.47
CA ALA A 34 -5.58 5.26 3.76
C ALA A 34 -6.47 4.31 4.55
N GLY A 35 -5.86 3.46 5.37
CA GLY A 35 -6.58 2.45 6.10
C GLY A 35 -5.75 1.77 7.17
N TYR A 36 -6.33 0.72 7.72
CA TYR A 36 -5.74 -0.16 8.71
C TYR A 36 -6.00 -1.61 8.32
N LEU A 37 -4.98 -2.44 8.47
CA LEU A 37 -5.07 -3.89 8.37
C LEU A 37 -4.60 -4.49 9.70
N GLU A 38 -5.44 -5.33 10.31
CA GLU A 38 -4.99 -6.28 11.32
C GLU A 38 -4.67 -7.59 10.59
N LEU A 39 -3.39 -7.93 10.48
CA LEU A 39 -2.94 -9.22 10.00
C LEU A 39 -2.65 -10.13 11.20
N GLU A 40 -2.51 -11.43 10.95
CA GLU A 40 -2.25 -12.42 12.00
C GLU A 40 -1.09 -12.04 12.93
N LYS A 41 -0.02 -11.45 12.38
CA LYS A 41 1.22 -11.12 13.10
C LYS A 41 1.54 -9.63 13.12
N ALA A 42 0.68 -8.77 12.57
CA ALA A 42 0.98 -7.33 12.50
C ALA A 42 -0.27 -6.45 12.47
N ARG A 43 -0.10 -5.23 12.99
CA ARG A 43 -1.08 -4.15 12.89
C ARG A 43 -0.52 -3.08 11.99
N VAL A 44 -1.12 -2.90 10.82
CA VAL A 44 -0.56 -2.07 9.75
C VAL A 44 -1.48 -0.91 9.46
N ARG A 45 -1.02 0.29 9.76
CA ARG A 45 -1.61 1.53 9.26
C ARG A 45 -0.95 1.84 7.92
N TRP A 46 -1.74 2.03 6.87
CA TRP A 46 -1.23 2.22 5.51
C TRP A 46 -1.75 3.51 4.89
N PHE A 47 -0.94 4.10 4.00
CA PHE A 47 -1.26 5.29 3.24
C PHE A 47 -0.64 5.20 1.85
N LEU A 48 -1.48 5.40 0.83
CA LEU A 48 -1.11 5.36 -0.59
C LEU A 48 -1.55 6.67 -1.23
N SER A 49 -0.66 7.31 -2.00
CA SER A 49 -0.96 8.58 -2.64
C SER A 49 -0.21 8.72 -3.95
N ILE A 50 -0.87 9.31 -4.94
CA ILE A 50 -0.25 9.78 -6.20
C ILE A 50 0.02 11.29 -6.18
N ASN A 51 -0.39 11.97 -5.11
CA ASN A 51 -0.20 13.40 -4.96
C ASN A 51 1.20 13.70 -4.41
N ALA A 52 2.02 14.38 -5.22
CA ALA A 52 3.38 14.79 -4.85
C ALA A 52 3.41 15.68 -3.61
N ASP A 53 2.34 16.42 -3.31
CA ASP A 53 2.27 17.26 -2.12
C ASP A 53 2.29 16.45 -0.82
N THR A 54 1.93 15.17 -0.88
CA THR A 54 1.98 14.26 0.27
C THR A 54 3.38 13.69 0.56
N LEU A 55 4.37 13.95 -0.30
CA LEU A 55 5.74 13.53 -0.04
C LEU A 55 6.33 14.24 1.20
N PRO A 56 7.12 13.56 2.04
CA PRO A 56 7.85 14.20 3.12
C PRO A 56 8.77 15.34 2.61
N PRO A 57 8.91 16.45 3.35
CA PRO A 57 9.74 17.59 2.93
C PRO A 57 11.18 17.21 2.56
N GLU A 58 11.78 16.30 3.32
CA GLU A 58 13.13 15.79 3.10
C GLU A 58 13.27 15.02 1.78
N VAL A 59 12.23 14.28 1.38
CA VAL A 59 12.20 13.56 0.10
C VAL A 59 12.08 14.55 -1.06
N LYS A 60 11.21 15.56 -0.92
CA LYS A 60 11.07 16.65 -1.90
C LYS A 60 12.36 17.43 -2.07
N ALA A 61 13.05 17.76 -0.97
CA ALA A 61 14.32 18.49 -0.99
C ALA A 61 15.43 17.73 -1.74
N ARG A 62 15.40 16.38 -1.72
CA ARG A 62 16.30 15.52 -2.50
C ARG A 62 15.91 15.37 -3.97
N GLY A 63 14.85 16.04 -4.43
CA GLY A 63 14.34 15.93 -5.81
C GLY A 63 13.68 14.59 -6.13
N GLN A 64 13.44 13.74 -5.13
CA GLN A 64 12.81 12.44 -5.33
C GLN A 64 11.30 12.61 -5.54
N ARG A 65 10.76 11.83 -6.47
CA ARG A 65 9.33 11.87 -6.84
C ARG A 65 8.51 10.72 -6.26
N THR A 66 9.18 9.72 -5.70
CA THR A 66 8.58 8.52 -5.14
C THR A 66 9.09 8.33 -3.71
N TYR A 67 8.22 7.83 -2.85
CA TYR A 67 8.58 7.47 -1.48
C TYR A 67 7.84 6.20 -1.10
N ARG A 68 8.59 5.13 -0.82
CA ARG A 68 8.07 3.84 -0.36
C ARG A 68 8.76 3.49 0.94
N SER A 69 8.03 3.55 2.04
CA SER A 69 8.58 3.27 3.37
C SER A 69 7.71 2.28 4.14
N LEU A 70 8.37 1.35 4.83
CA LEU A 70 7.76 0.44 5.79
C LEU A 70 8.44 0.67 7.15
N LYS A 71 7.65 0.97 8.19
CA LYS A 71 8.16 1.17 9.54
C LYS A 71 7.72 0.02 10.45
N ILE A 72 8.68 -0.73 10.99
CA ILE A 72 8.46 -1.89 11.87
C ILE A 72 9.26 -1.69 13.15
N GLY A 73 8.63 -1.80 14.32
CA GLY A 73 9.34 -1.74 15.61
C GLY A 73 10.08 -0.42 15.91
N GLY A 74 9.85 0.64 15.12
CA GLY A 74 10.56 1.92 15.24
C GLY A 74 11.57 2.16 14.11
N GLU A 75 12.01 1.11 13.43
CA GLU A 75 12.93 1.19 12.30
C GLU A 75 12.17 1.38 10.99
N ALA A 76 12.63 2.33 10.17
CA ALA A 76 12.06 2.60 8.87
C ALA A 76 12.97 2.04 7.78
N PHE A 77 12.40 1.22 6.91
CA PHE A 77 13.04 0.74 5.69
C PHE A 77 12.44 1.48 4.50
N GLU A 78 13.28 2.18 3.74
CA GLU A 78 12.88 2.81 2.48
C GLU A 78 13.28 1.91 1.31
N PHE A 79 12.33 1.60 0.44
CA PHE A 79 12.52 0.69 -0.70
C PHE A 79 12.05 1.33 -2.00
N SER A 80 12.40 2.61 -2.19
CA SER A 80 12.08 3.37 -3.40
C SER A 80 12.92 2.95 -4.62
N GLY A 81 14.00 2.19 -4.43
CA GLY A 81 14.90 1.67 -5.47
C GLY A 81 15.21 0.17 -5.29
N GLY A 82 15.95 -0.42 -6.23
CA GLY A 82 16.35 -1.84 -6.17
C GLY A 82 15.36 -2.84 -6.79
N PHE A 83 14.48 -2.39 -7.69
CA PHE A 83 13.54 -3.25 -8.44
C PHE A 83 14.08 -3.72 -9.80
N GLU A 84 15.36 -3.54 -10.06
CA GLU A 84 16.01 -3.98 -11.29
C GLU A 84 16.01 -5.52 -11.36
N ASP A 85 15.76 -6.06 -12.54
CA ASP A 85 15.77 -7.51 -12.84
C ASP A 85 14.84 -8.43 -12.05
N LEU A 86 13.95 -7.89 -11.21
CA LEU A 86 12.96 -8.71 -10.48
C LEU A 86 11.99 -9.43 -11.42
N HIS A 87 11.72 -8.85 -12.59
CA HIS A 87 10.95 -9.53 -13.63
C HIS A 87 11.68 -10.77 -14.12
N THR A 88 12.96 -10.67 -14.49
CA THR A 88 13.78 -11.80 -14.93
C THR A 88 13.76 -12.94 -13.92
N LYS A 89 13.98 -12.63 -12.62
CA LYS A 89 13.90 -13.61 -11.54
C LYS A 89 12.51 -14.24 -11.41
N SER A 90 11.45 -13.45 -11.59
CA SER A 90 10.08 -13.98 -11.59
C SER A 90 9.86 -14.94 -12.76
N TYR A 91 10.38 -14.67 -13.95
CA TYR A 91 10.30 -15.58 -15.09
C TYR A 91 11.08 -16.87 -14.84
N GLU A 92 12.29 -16.79 -14.30
CA GLU A 92 13.10 -17.95 -13.92
C GLU A 92 12.38 -18.83 -12.89
N ALA A 93 11.74 -18.23 -11.89
CA ALA A 93 10.94 -18.94 -10.90
C ALA A 93 9.73 -19.64 -11.55
N ILE A 94 8.99 -18.94 -12.43
CA ILE A 94 7.86 -19.54 -13.16
C ILE A 94 8.32 -20.73 -14.00
N LEU A 95 9.40 -20.58 -14.78
CA LEU A 95 9.92 -21.62 -15.67
C LEU A 95 10.49 -22.82 -14.90
N SER A 96 10.94 -22.65 -13.66
CA SER A 96 11.40 -23.72 -12.77
C SER A 96 10.29 -24.36 -11.93
N GLY A 97 9.03 -23.98 -12.15
CA GLY A 97 7.88 -24.51 -11.40
C GLY A 97 7.69 -23.91 -10.00
N GLN A 98 8.38 -22.81 -9.70
CA GLN A 98 8.32 -22.03 -8.46
C GLN A 98 7.59 -20.70 -8.63
N GLY A 99 6.68 -20.61 -9.62
CA GLY A 99 5.86 -19.42 -9.85
C GLY A 99 4.77 -19.22 -8.79
N PHE A 100 4.08 -18.07 -8.86
CA PHE A 100 3.02 -17.71 -7.91
C PHE A 100 1.69 -18.37 -8.29
N PRO A 101 1.10 -19.22 -7.43
CA PRO A 101 -0.19 -19.85 -7.70
C PRO A 101 -1.36 -18.86 -7.53
N LEU A 102 -2.49 -19.18 -8.15
CA LEU A 102 -3.70 -18.35 -8.10
C LEU A 102 -4.18 -18.08 -6.66
N GLU A 103 -4.04 -19.06 -5.76
CA GLU A 103 -4.47 -18.94 -4.37
C GLU A 103 -3.60 -17.99 -3.55
N GLU A 104 -2.35 -17.72 -3.97
CA GLU A 104 -1.55 -16.66 -3.36
C GLU A 104 -2.02 -15.29 -3.84
N ALA A 105 -2.20 -15.11 -5.16
CA ALA A 105 -2.67 -13.85 -5.74
C ALA A 105 -4.09 -13.47 -5.28
N ARG A 106 -4.97 -14.46 -5.07
CA ARG A 106 -6.36 -14.25 -4.62
C ARG A 106 -6.43 -13.39 -3.36
N LYS A 107 -5.55 -13.66 -2.39
CA LYS A 107 -5.54 -12.97 -1.10
C LYS A 107 -5.32 -11.47 -1.24
N ALA A 108 -4.40 -11.06 -2.11
CA ALA A 108 -4.14 -9.63 -2.35
C ALA A 108 -5.30 -8.98 -3.13
N ILE A 109 -5.91 -9.72 -4.06
CA ILE A 109 -7.08 -9.28 -4.83
C ILE A 109 -8.27 -9.03 -3.91
N GLU A 110 -8.53 -9.91 -2.94
CA GLU A 110 -9.61 -9.76 -1.96
C GLU A 110 -9.44 -8.48 -1.12
N ILE A 111 -8.23 -8.19 -0.64
CA ILE A 111 -7.96 -6.94 0.11
C ILE A 111 -8.32 -5.72 -0.73
N VAL A 112 -7.79 -5.62 -1.96
CA VAL A 112 -8.00 -4.42 -2.78
C VAL A 112 -9.43 -4.33 -3.32
N HIS A 113 -10.11 -5.47 -3.47
CA HIS A 113 -11.53 -5.53 -3.77
C HIS A 113 -12.35 -4.97 -2.60
N ASP A 114 -12.08 -5.40 -1.37
CA ASP A 114 -12.74 -4.89 -0.17
C ASP A 114 -12.51 -3.40 0.00
N ILE A 115 -11.27 -2.93 -0.15
CA ILE A 115 -10.95 -1.49 -0.03
C ILE A 115 -11.76 -0.66 -1.04
N ARG A 116 -12.00 -1.18 -2.25
CA ARG A 116 -12.75 -0.48 -3.29
C ARG A 116 -14.23 -0.33 -2.94
N HIS A 117 -14.81 -1.31 -2.26
CA HIS A 117 -16.26 -1.38 -2.01
C HIS A 117 -16.66 -0.96 -0.59
N LYS A 118 -15.72 -0.82 0.34
CA LYS A 118 -16.01 -0.33 1.69
C LYS A 118 -16.25 1.18 1.70
N THR A 119 -17.26 1.59 2.47
CA THR A 119 -17.47 3.00 2.81
C THR A 119 -16.37 3.43 3.78
N PRO A 120 -15.64 4.53 3.48
CA PRO A 120 -14.61 5.03 4.38
C PRO A 120 -15.20 5.46 5.73
N LEU A 121 -14.56 5.03 6.82
CA LEU A 121 -14.96 5.36 8.19
C LEU A 121 -14.64 6.82 8.57
N GLY A 122 -13.72 7.46 7.85
CA GLY A 122 -13.14 8.75 8.24
C GLY A 122 -11.96 8.59 9.20
N LEU A 123 -11.58 9.68 9.86
CA LEU A 123 -10.41 9.74 10.74
C LEU A 123 -10.74 9.23 12.16
N GLU A 124 -11.30 8.03 12.23
CA GLU A 124 -11.67 7.35 13.47
C GLU A 124 -10.78 6.12 13.69
N GLY A 125 -10.42 5.84 14.94
CA GLY A 125 -9.61 4.66 15.27
C GLY A 125 -8.16 4.74 14.76
N PRO A 126 -7.53 3.60 14.43
CA PRO A 126 -6.10 3.52 14.12
C PRO A 126 -5.78 3.97 12.68
N TYR A 127 -6.04 5.23 12.34
CA TYR A 127 -5.69 5.77 11.03
C TYR A 127 -4.19 6.08 10.88
N HIS A 128 -3.69 6.01 9.64
CA HIS A 128 -2.31 6.36 9.33
C HIS A 128 -2.06 7.87 9.54
N PRO A 129 -0.95 8.31 10.15
CA PRO A 129 -0.73 9.74 10.46
C PRO A 129 -0.90 10.69 9.26
N MET A 130 -0.51 10.26 8.06
CA MET A 130 -0.65 11.06 6.83
C MET A 130 -2.10 11.19 6.31
N ALA A 131 -3.05 10.47 6.89
CA ALA A 131 -4.47 10.58 6.52
C ALA A 131 -5.03 11.99 6.80
N VAL A 132 -4.45 12.74 7.74
CA VAL A 132 -4.87 14.11 8.07
C VAL A 132 -4.50 15.15 7.02
N LEU A 133 -3.67 14.78 6.02
CA LEU A 133 -3.25 15.70 4.97
C LEU A 133 -4.45 16.13 4.13
N LYS A 134 -4.53 17.43 3.83
CA LYS A 134 -5.62 18.01 3.02
C LYS A 134 -5.73 17.29 1.66
N PRO A 135 -6.93 16.88 1.23
CA PRO A 135 -7.16 16.34 -0.10
C PRO A 135 -6.71 17.34 -1.17
N GLY A 136 -6.14 16.86 -2.27
CA GLY A 136 -5.93 17.69 -3.44
C GLY A 136 -7.26 18.00 -4.11
N SER A 137 -7.33 19.10 -4.88
CA SER A 137 -8.49 19.33 -5.73
C SER A 137 -8.61 18.23 -6.78
N HIS A 138 -9.84 17.83 -7.12
CA HIS A 138 -10.04 16.90 -8.22
C HIS A 138 -9.60 17.57 -9.53
N PRO A 139 -8.78 16.91 -10.37
CA PRO A 139 -8.29 17.51 -11.62
C PRO A 139 -9.40 17.84 -12.62
N PHE A 140 -10.60 17.28 -12.40
CA PHE A 140 -11.79 17.51 -13.22
C PHE A 140 -12.92 18.26 -12.49
N GLY A 141 -12.66 18.83 -11.30
CA GLY A 141 -13.61 19.72 -10.60
C GLY A 141 -14.88 19.06 -10.05
N LEU A 142 -14.84 17.76 -9.74
CA LEU A 142 -15.92 17.01 -9.09
C LEU A 142 -15.70 16.91 -7.58
#